data_AF-A0A8D8KW83-F1
#
_entry.id   AF-A0A8D8KW83-F1
#
_cell.length_a   1.000
_cell.length_b   1.000
_cell.length_c   1.000
_cell.angle_alpha   90.00
_cell.angle_beta   90.00
_cell.angle_gamma   90.00
#
_symmetry.space_group_name_H-M   'P 1'
#
loop_
_entity.id
_entity.type
_entity.pdbx_description
1 polymer ?
#
loop_
_entity_poly.entity_id
_entity_poly.type
_entity_poly.pdbx_seq_one_letter_code
_entity_poly.pdbx_strand_id
1 'polypeptide(L)'
;NLVVNVPLTAGLTTATRFSWGYRSEPMDNACIGLEEGVCYWPKGRGLGGTSLINFLLYGRGHQRDYDEWEEAGNYGWGYKDVLKYFEKAEIIKGGKPNPQGYLHIEQSSFETPMLRKYIEAGKAFGY
;
A
#
# COMPACT_ATOMS: atom_id res chain seq x y z
N ASN A 1 -15.66 -13.28 -4.67
CA ASN A 1 -14.71 -14.42 -4.70
C ASN A 1 -13.95 -14.38 -3.38
N LEU A 2 -13.92 -15.46 -2.60
CA LEU A 2 -13.41 -15.44 -1.23
C LEU A 2 -11.92 -15.09 -1.14
N VAL A 3 -11.11 -15.45 -2.14
CA VAL A 3 -9.63 -15.29 -2.09
C VAL A 3 -9.18 -13.83 -2.14
N VAL A 4 -9.92 -12.95 -2.83
CA VAL A 4 -9.58 -11.52 -2.96
C VAL A 4 -10.42 -10.61 -2.06
N ASN A 5 -11.51 -11.13 -1.50
CA ASN A 5 -12.43 -10.34 -0.66
C ASN A 5 -12.16 -10.50 0.84
N VAL A 6 -11.40 -11.52 1.24
CA VAL A 6 -11.08 -11.78 2.65
C VAL A 6 -9.64 -11.32 2.92
N PRO A 7 -9.41 -10.31 3.78
CA PRO A 7 -8.07 -9.77 4.04
C PRO A 7 -7.04 -10.82 4.46
N LEU A 8 -7.46 -11.84 5.22
CA LEU A 8 -6.60 -12.92 5.69
C LEU A 8 -5.88 -13.67 4.55
N THR A 9 -6.47 -13.70 3.35
CA THR A 9 -5.89 -14.40 2.21
C THR A 9 -4.97 -13.54 1.35
N ALA A 10 -4.71 -12.27 1.71
CA ALA A 10 -3.88 -11.33 0.94
C ALA A 10 -2.53 -11.94 0.54
N GLY A 11 -1.83 -12.60 1.46
CA GLY A 11 -0.53 -13.25 1.18
C GLY A 11 -0.59 -14.37 0.13
N LEU A 12 -1.75 -15.02 -0.03
CA LEU A 12 -1.96 -16.08 -1.03
C LEU A 12 -2.33 -15.52 -2.40
N THR A 13 -2.91 -14.31 -2.47
CA THR A 13 -3.46 -13.76 -3.72
C THR A 13 -2.41 -13.65 -4.82
N THR A 14 -1.17 -13.34 -4.48
CA THR A 14 -0.04 -13.23 -5.42
C THR A 14 0.28 -14.55 -6.10
N ALA A 15 0.13 -15.68 -5.39
CA ALA A 15 0.39 -17.03 -5.90
C ALA A 15 -0.80 -17.64 -6.66
N THR A 16 -1.83 -16.86 -6.97
CA THR A 16 -3.06 -17.33 -7.64
C THR A 16 -3.22 -16.69 -9.01
N ARG A 17 -4.28 -17.08 -9.73
CA ARG A 17 -4.64 -16.48 -11.04
C ARG A 17 -4.92 -14.96 -11.00
N PHE A 18 -5.04 -14.37 -9.81
CA PHE A 18 -5.23 -12.93 -9.62
C PHE A 18 -3.92 -12.14 -9.73
N SER A 19 -2.78 -12.82 -9.94
CA SER A 19 -1.52 -12.19 -10.29
C SER A 19 -1.14 -12.54 -11.73
N TRP A 20 -0.54 -11.59 -12.44
CA TRP A 20 0.14 -11.86 -13.70
C TRP A 20 1.41 -12.69 -13.51
N GLY A 21 1.99 -12.70 -12.31
CA GLY A 21 3.16 -13.51 -11.99
C GLY A 21 4.43 -13.08 -12.73
N TYR A 22 4.59 -11.78 -13.01
CA TYR A 22 5.78 -11.28 -13.70
C TYR A 22 7.06 -11.59 -12.91
N ARG A 23 8.14 -11.71 -13.67
CA ARG A 23 9.50 -11.90 -13.19
C ARG A 23 10.38 -10.85 -13.86
N SER A 24 11.36 -10.34 -13.13
CA SER A 24 12.39 -9.49 -13.75
C SER A 24 13.30 -10.32 -14.67
N GLU A 25 14.08 -9.65 -15.50
CA GLU A 25 15.31 -10.24 -16.01
C GLU A 25 16.33 -10.35 -14.85
N PRO A 26 17.34 -11.22 -14.96
CA PRO A 26 18.43 -11.28 -13.99
C PRO A 26 19.16 -9.92 -13.88
N MET A 27 19.53 -9.53 -12.66
CA MET A 27 20.21 -8.25 -12.40
C MET A 27 21.40 -8.44 -11.46
N ASP A 28 22.50 -7.77 -11.72
CA ASP A 28 23.74 -7.91 -10.93
C ASP A 28 23.64 -7.28 -9.53
N ASN A 29 22.70 -6.36 -9.31
CA ASN A 29 22.60 -5.53 -8.11
C ASN A 29 21.26 -5.67 -7.34
N ALA A 30 20.39 -6.59 -7.76
CA ALA A 30 19.09 -6.82 -7.13
C ALA A 30 18.76 -8.32 -7.11
N CYS A 31 18.01 -8.77 -6.09
CA CYS A 31 17.52 -10.15 -6.00
C CYS A 31 18.59 -11.26 -6.08
N ILE A 32 19.85 -10.93 -5.82
CA ILE A 32 21.01 -11.85 -5.87
C ILE A 32 20.89 -13.07 -4.93
N GLY A 33 20.06 -12.99 -3.88
CA GLY A 33 19.78 -14.08 -2.95
C GLY A 33 18.57 -14.93 -3.31
N LEU A 34 17.89 -14.63 -4.42
CA LEU A 34 16.76 -15.40 -4.94
C LEU A 34 17.23 -16.37 -6.03
N GLU A 35 16.40 -17.37 -6.32
CA GLU A 35 16.64 -18.34 -7.39
C GLU A 35 16.89 -17.61 -8.73
N GLU A 36 17.96 -17.99 -9.42
CA GLU A 36 18.42 -17.40 -10.69
C GLU A 36 18.69 -15.88 -10.65
N GLY A 37 18.76 -15.26 -9.46
CA GLY A 37 18.93 -13.81 -9.33
C GLY A 37 17.73 -12.99 -9.82
N VAL A 38 16.54 -13.61 -9.85
CA VAL A 38 15.33 -13.02 -10.45
C VAL A 38 14.35 -12.55 -9.39
N CYS A 39 13.86 -11.32 -9.54
CA CYS A 39 12.83 -10.76 -8.66
C CYS A 39 11.43 -11.27 -9.06
N TYR A 40 10.69 -11.79 -8.08
CA TYR A 40 9.25 -12.01 -8.25
C TYR A 40 8.49 -10.68 -8.16
N TRP A 41 7.67 -10.37 -9.17
CA TRP A 41 7.02 -9.06 -9.32
C TRP A 41 5.50 -9.20 -9.55
N PRO A 42 4.72 -9.52 -8.50
CA PRO A 42 3.29 -9.75 -8.65
C PRO A 42 2.55 -8.46 -9.04
N LYS A 43 1.64 -8.56 -10.01
CA LYS A 43 0.73 -7.48 -10.44
C LYS A 43 -0.67 -8.02 -10.60
N GLY A 44 -1.66 -7.27 -10.11
CA GLY A 44 -3.03 -7.75 -10.12
C GLY A 44 -3.59 -7.96 -11.52
N ARG A 45 -4.24 -9.10 -11.73
CA ARG A 45 -4.89 -9.53 -12.97
C ARG A 45 -6.40 -9.62 -12.75
N GLY A 46 -7.11 -8.59 -13.17
CA GLY A 46 -8.57 -8.51 -13.07
C GLY A 46 -9.05 -7.08 -12.84
N LEU A 47 -10.37 -6.92 -12.70
CA LEU A 47 -10.99 -5.62 -12.40
C LEU A 47 -10.56 -5.14 -11.00
N GLY A 48 -10.01 -3.94 -10.91
CA GLY A 48 -9.34 -3.41 -9.71
C GLY A 48 -7.82 -3.50 -9.78
N GLY A 49 -7.27 -4.35 -10.66
CA GLY A 49 -5.83 -4.47 -10.83
C GLY A 49 -5.14 -4.88 -9.53
N THR A 50 -4.03 -4.21 -9.18
CA THR A 50 -3.22 -4.58 -8.01
C THR A 50 -3.92 -4.31 -6.67
N SER A 51 -5.01 -3.54 -6.63
CA SER A 51 -5.81 -3.39 -5.41
C SER A 51 -6.45 -4.71 -4.96
N LEU A 52 -6.63 -5.68 -5.87
CA LEU A 52 -7.14 -7.02 -5.56
C LEU A 52 -6.17 -7.89 -4.76
N ILE A 53 -4.86 -7.60 -4.84
CA ILE A 53 -3.79 -8.45 -4.31
C ILE A 53 -2.89 -7.70 -3.33
N ASN A 54 -3.28 -6.49 -2.93
CA ASN A 54 -2.55 -5.70 -1.94
C ASN A 54 -2.86 -6.19 -0.52
N PHE A 55 -2.13 -5.65 0.46
CA PHE A 55 -2.31 -5.98 1.88
C PHE A 55 -3.24 -5.00 2.60
N LEU A 56 -4.06 -4.23 1.85
CA LEU A 56 -5.04 -3.26 2.35
C LEU A 56 -4.45 -2.16 3.25
N LEU A 57 -3.14 -1.94 3.21
CA LEU A 57 -2.49 -0.84 3.91
C LEU A 57 -2.86 0.49 3.24
N TYR A 58 -3.32 1.44 4.05
CA TYR A 58 -3.58 2.80 3.62
C TYR A 58 -2.59 3.76 4.29
N GLY A 59 -1.96 4.60 3.48
CA GLY A 59 -1.07 5.66 3.95
C GLY A 59 -0.93 6.71 2.87
N ARG A 60 -0.83 7.98 3.28
CA ARG A 60 -0.41 9.06 2.39
C ARG A 60 1.12 9.08 2.34
N GLY A 61 1.68 9.45 1.20
CA GLY A 61 3.13 9.70 1.08
C GLY A 61 3.58 10.86 1.98
N HIS A 62 4.88 11.03 2.16
CA HIS A 62 5.42 12.14 2.93
C HIS A 62 5.25 13.44 2.13
N GLN A 63 5.03 14.58 2.79
CA GLN A 63 4.83 15.87 2.12
C GLN A 63 5.96 16.17 1.11
N ARG A 64 7.21 15.94 1.53
CA ARG A 64 8.39 16.16 0.71
C ARG A 64 8.36 15.42 -0.63
N ASP A 65 7.75 14.23 -0.70
CA ASP A 65 7.69 13.45 -1.94
C ASP A 65 6.91 14.21 -3.03
N TYR A 66 5.86 14.94 -2.65
CA TYR A 66 5.01 15.71 -3.57
C TYR A 66 5.59 17.09 -3.86
N ASP A 67 6.17 17.73 -2.84
CA ASP A 67 6.83 19.02 -3.02
C ASP A 67 8.03 18.87 -3.98
N GLU A 68 8.78 17.77 -3.91
CA GLU A 68 9.84 17.45 -4.89
C GLU A 68 9.30 17.24 -6.31
N TRP A 69 8.08 16.71 -6.49
CA TRP A 69 7.47 16.62 -7.83
C TRP A 69 7.17 18.00 -8.41
N GLU A 70 6.67 18.92 -7.59
CA GLU A 70 6.40 20.28 -7.99
C GLU A 70 7.69 21.05 -8.31
N GLU A 71 8.73 20.90 -7.49
CA GLU A 71 10.06 21.46 -7.73
C GLU A 71 10.70 20.93 -9.02
N ALA A 72 10.42 19.68 -9.39
CA ALA A 72 10.82 19.09 -10.67
C ALA A 72 10.05 19.65 -11.89
N GLY A 73 9.19 20.65 -11.70
CA GLY A 73 8.44 21.34 -12.75
C GLY A 73 7.01 20.84 -12.95
N ASN A 74 6.51 19.93 -12.10
CA ASN A 74 5.12 19.46 -12.15
C ASN A 74 4.22 20.37 -11.30
N TYR A 75 4.02 21.61 -11.74
CA TYR A 75 3.21 22.59 -11.01
C TYR A 75 1.81 22.06 -10.65
N GLY A 76 1.39 22.28 -9.40
CA GLY A 76 0.11 21.78 -8.88
C GLY A 76 0.15 20.33 -8.39
N TRP A 77 1.33 19.69 -8.36
CA TRP A 77 1.55 18.39 -7.72
C TRP A 77 2.17 18.50 -6.33
N GLY A 78 2.39 19.71 -5.81
CA GLY A 78 2.86 19.92 -4.43
C GLY A 78 1.88 19.37 -3.41
N TYR A 79 2.35 19.10 -2.18
CA TYR A 79 1.54 18.39 -1.18
C TYR A 79 0.21 19.08 -0.88
N LYS A 80 0.23 20.41 -0.79
CA LYS A 80 -0.98 21.21 -0.57
C LYS A 80 -2.02 21.02 -1.66
N ASP A 81 -1.58 20.86 -2.91
CA ASP A 81 -2.46 20.65 -4.04
C ASP A 81 -2.98 19.22 -4.13
N VAL A 82 -2.19 18.21 -3.79
CA VAL A 82 -2.69 16.82 -3.80
C VAL A 82 -3.54 16.49 -2.57
N LEU A 83 -3.34 17.18 -1.44
CA LEU A 83 -4.07 16.94 -0.19
C LEU A 83 -5.59 17.00 -0.38
N LYS A 84 -6.07 17.97 -1.17
CA LYS A 84 -7.51 18.10 -1.48
C LYS A 84 -8.09 16.87 -2.18
N TYR A 85 -7.29 16.13 -2.94
CA TYR A 85 -7.72 14.91 -3.62
C TYR A 85 -7.71 13.69 -2.71
N PHE A 86 -6.74 13.59 -1.80
CA PHE A 86 -6.78 12.60 -0.72
C PHE A 86 -8.04 12.79 0.13
N GLU A 87 -8.27 14.00 0.63
CA GLU A 87 -9.45 14.32 1.43
C GLU A 87 -10.76 14.09 0.68
N LYS A 88 -10.80 14.36 -0.63
CA LYS A 88 -11.96 14.09 -1.48
C LYS A 88 -12.27 12.60 -1.59
N ALA A 89 -11.26 11.74 -1.72
CA ALA A 89 -11.44 10.31 -1.97
C ALA A 89 -11.79 9.51 -0.71
N GLU A 90 -11.29 9.94 0.45
CA GLU A 90 -11.31 9.16 1.69
C GLU A 90 -12.63 9.25 2.46
N ILE A 91 -13.04 8.12 3.05
CA ILE A 91 -14.03 8.00 4.12
C ILE A 91 -13.35 7.28 5.28
N ILE A 92 -12.88 8.05 6.27
CA ILE A 92 -12.20 7.51 7.46
C ILE A 92 -13.22 7.21 8.55
N LYS A 93 -13.23 5.96 9.03
CA LYS A 93 -14.08 5.56 10.17
C LYS A 93 -13.71 6.34 11.43
N GLY A 94 -14.69 7.04 12.00
CA GLY A 94 -14.49 7.94 13.15
C GLY A 94 -13.91 9.32 12.79
N GLY A 95 -13.62 9.56 11.51
CA GLY A 95 -13.20 10.87 11.00
C GLY A 95 -14.37 11.79 10.64
N LYS A 96 -14.05 12.95 10.07
CA LYS A 96 -15.05 13.88 9.54
C LYS A 96 -15.83 13.20 8.40
N PRO A 97 -17.18 13.23 8.41
CA PRO A 97 -17.97 12.66 7.31
C PRO A 97 -17.62 13.30 5.97
N ASN A 98 -17.34 12.46 4.97
CA ASN A 98 -17.18 12.87 3.58
C ASN A 98 -18.14 12.05 2.70
N PRO A 99 -19.34 12.58 2.40
CA PRO A 99 -20.34 11.84 1.60
C PRO A 99 -19.96 11.68 0.13
N GLN A 100 -18.93 12.38 -0.36
CA GLN A 100 -18.44 12.26 -1.74
C GLN A 100 -17.24 11.30 -1.85
N GLY A 101 -16.70 10.85 -0.71
CA GLY A 101 -15.62 9.87 -0.68
C GLY A 101 -16.07 8.52 -1.20
N TYR A 102 -15.11 7.70 -1.60
CA TYR A 102 -15.34 6.38 -2.19
C TYR A 102 -14.32 5.34 -1.70
N LEU A 103 -13.33 5.73 -0.90
CA LEU A 103 -12.38 4.84 -0.25
C LEU A 103 -12.69 4.75 1.25
N HIS A 104 -13.29 3.63 1.66
CA HIS A 104 -13.53 3.35 3.07
C HIS A 104 -12.24 2.90 3.76
N ILE A 105 -11.85 3.62 4.80
CA ILE A 105 -10.61 3.38 5.53
C ILE A 105 -10.96 3.21 7.01
N GLU A 106 -10.47 2.13 7.59
CA GLU A 106 -10.59 1.86 9.01
C GLU A 106 -9.34 1.18 9.55
N GLN A 107 -9.13 1.27 10.85
CA GLN A 107 -8.13 0.46 11.54
C GLN A 107 -8.57 -1.01 11.53
N SER A 108 -7.60 -1.91 11.41
CA SER A 108 -7.83 -3.36 11.52
C SER A 108 -8.62 -3.68 12.79
N SER A 109 -9.69 -4.47 12.66
CA SER A 109 -10.47 -4.96 13.79
C SER A 109 -9.75 -6.05 14.60
N PHE A 110 -8.67 -6.61 14.05
CA PHE A 110 -7.84 -7.61 14.69
C PHE A 110 -6.46 -7.05 14.99
N GLU A 111 -6.00 -7.27 16.23
CA GLU A 111 -4.66 -6.92 16.70
C GLU A 111 -3.98 -8.18 17.23
N THR A 112 -2.73 -8.42 16.83
CA THR A 112 -1.95 -9.51 17.42
C THR A 112 -1.42 -9.09 18.80
N PRO A 113 -1.21 -10.03 19.73
CA PRO A 113 -0.55 -9.73 21.01
C PRO A 113 0.84 -9.10 20.85
N MET A 114 1.52 -9.36 19.72
CA MET A 114 2.82 -8.78 19.40
C MET A 114 2.77 -7.28 19.08
N LEU A 115 1.64 -6.76 18.59
CA LEU A 115 1.54 -5.36 18.16
C LEU A 115 1.96 -4.39 19.28
N ARG A 116 1.44 -4.59 20.49
CA ARG A 116 1.79 -3.74 21.65
C ARG A 116 3.27 -3.85 22.01
N LYS A 117 3.83 -5.06 21.96
CA LYS A 117 5.26 -5.30 22.22
C LYS A 117 6.17 -4.66 21.18
N TYR A 118 5.74 -4.66 19.92
CA TYR A 118 6.46 -3.98 18.85
C TYR A 118 6.49 -2.46 19.07
N ILE A 119 5.34 -1.85 19.44
CA ILE A 119 5.25 -0.41 19.73
C ILE A 119 6.08 -0.04 20.97
N GLU A 120 6.01 -0.83 22.05
CA GLU A 120 6.82 -0.63 23.25
C GLU A 120 8.32 -0.67 22.96
N ALA A 121 8.76 -1.64 22.15
CA ALA A 121 10.16 -1.75 21.73
C ALA A 121 10.59 -0.51 20.92
N GLY A 122 9.79 -0.05 19.96
CA GLY A 122 10.07 1.15 19.18
C GLY A 122 10.33 2.38 20.06
N LYS A 123 9.45 2.60 21.05
CA LYS A 123 9.62 3.69 22.03
C LYS A 123 10.91 3.56 22.85
N ALA A 124 11.27 2.34 23.25
CA ALA A 124 12.51 2.09 24.00
C ALA A 124 13.77 2.40 23.17
N PHE A 125 13.69 2.30 21.84
CA PHE A 125 14.76 2.71 20.92
C PHE A 125 14.71 4.19 20.52
N GLY A 126 13.74 4.96 21.03
CA GLY A 126 13.63 6.40 20.77
C GLY A 126 12.80 6.80 19.56
N TYR A 127 11.93 5.90 19.06
CA TYR A 127 10.95 6.19 18.00
C TYR A 127 9.58 6.60 18.56
#